data_AF-A0A7C1HU58-F1
#
_entry.id   AF-A0A7C1HU58-F1
#
_cell.length_a   1.000
_cell.length_b   1.000
_cell.length_c   1.000
_cell.angle_alpha   90.00
_cell.angle_beta   90.00
_cell.angle_gamma   90.00
#
_symmetry.space_group_name_H-M   'P 1'
#
loop_
_entity.id
_entity.type
_entity.pdbx_description
1 polymer ?
#
loop_
_entity_poly.entity_id
_entity_poly.type
_entity_poly.pdbx_seq_one_letter_code
_entity_poly.pdbx_strand_id
1 'polypeptide(L)'
;FEQGGYLYMYLVYGMHWMMNVVTGKAGDPQAVLLRGSKQVYGPGRLTKELCIDGSFYGEDLHSSERIWIEGKNEKRRIGTGPRIGIEYAGDYWKNVPWRFYLLK
;
A
#
# COMPACT_ATOMS: atom_id res chain seq x y z
N PHE A 1 -14.69 -7.05 -4.24
CA PHE A 1 -13.27 -7.31 -3.89
C PHE A 1 -12.69 -8.09 -5.04
N GLU A 2 -11.85 -7.45 -5.85
CA GLU A 2 -11.24 -8.06 -7.02
C GLU A 2 -10.14 -9.06 -6.64
N GLN A 3 -9.60 -9.75 -7.64
CA GLN A 3 -8.40 -10.57 -7.46
C GLN A 3 -7.15 -9.72 -7.20
N GLY A 4 -6.06 -10.37 -6.78
CA GLY A 4 -4.78 -9.71 -6.58
C GLY A 4 -4.26 -9.03 -7.86
N GLY A 5 -3.59 -7.89 -7.69
CA GLY A 5 -3.03 -7.09 -8.79
C GLY A 5 -3.75 -5.76 -9.04
N TYR A 6 -4.96 -5.58 -8.51
CA TYR A 6 -5.70 -4.32 -8.67
C TYR A 6 -5.29 -3.26 -7.65
N LEU A 7 -5.28 -1.99 -8.08
CA LEU A 7 -5.10 -0.85 -7.19
C LEU A 7 -6.41 -0.54 -6.44
N TYR A 8 -6.32 -0.54 -5.11
CA TYR A 8 -7.38 -0.06 -4.23
C TYR A 8 -6.98 1.32 -3.67
N MET A 9 -7.68 2.35 -4.13
CA MET A 9 -7.46 3.75 -3.76
C MET A 9 -8.56 4.24 -2.82
N TYR A 10 -8.20 5.00 -1.80
CA TYR A 10 -9.19 5.72 -0.98
C TYR A 10 -8.64 7.05 -0.50
N LEU A 11 -9.54 8.01 -0.27
CA LEU A 11 -9.19 9.36 0.18
C LEU A 11 -9.29 9.45 1.71
N VAL A 12 -8.28 10.01 2.35
CA VAL A 12 -8.26 10.26 3.80
C VAL A 12 -8.13 11.76 4.05
N TYR A 13 -8.88 12.24 5.04
CA TYR A 13 -8.94 13.66 5.43
C TYR A 13 -9.29 14.60 4.27
N GLY A 14 -9.98 14.11 3.24
CA GLY A 14 -10.36 14.88 2.06
C GLY A 14 -9.21 15.34 1.15
N MET A 15 -7.96 14.93 1.42
CA MET A 15 -6.79 15.51 0.71
C MET A 15 -5.65 14.53 0.40
N HIS A 16 -5.68 13.31 0.94
CA HIS A 16 -4.60 12.35 0.76
C HIS A 16 -5.11 11.03 0.20
N TRP A 17 -4.66 10.67 -0.99
CA TRP A 17 -4.91 9.36 -1.58
C TRP A 17 -4.01 8.31 -0.94
N MET A 18 -4.60 7.20 -0.51
CA MET A 18 -3.92 6.02 -0.01
C MET A 18 -3.94 4.94 -1.07
N MET A 19 -2.75 4.51 -1.51
CA MET A 19 -2.58 3.51 -2.57
C MET A 19 -2.30 2.13 -1.98
N ASN A 20 -3.19 1.18 -2.27
CA ASN A 20 -3.05 -0.21 -1.87
C ASN A 20 -3.04 -1.10 -3.10
N VAL A 21 -2.36 -2.24 -3.01
CA VAL A 21 -2.43 -3.31 -4.00
C VAL A 21 -3.22 -4.47 -3.40
N VAL A 22 -4.27 -4.91 -4.06
CA VAL A 22 -5.03 -6.11 -3.66
C VAL A 22 -4.13 -7.34 -3.79
N THR A 23 -4.17 -8.22 -2.79
CA THR A 23 -3.34 -9.43 -2.73
C THR A 23 -4.15 -10.72 -2.53
N GLY A 24 -5.43 -10.60 -2.19
CA GLY A 24 -6.32 -11.73 -1.96
C GLY A 24 -6.91 -12.31 -3.26
N LYS A 25 -7.69 -13.39 -3.11
CA LYS A 25 -8.57 -13.86 -4.18
C LYS A 25 -9.78 -12.93 -4.31
N ALA A 26 -10.48 -13.00 -5.45
CA ALA A 26 -11.76 -12.33 -5.58
C ALA A 26 -12.70 -12.73 -4.41
N GLY A 27 -13.29 -11.74 -3.76
CA GLY A 27 -14.11 -11.91 -2.55
C GLY A 27 -13.34 -11.94 -1.22
N ASP A 28 -12.01 -11.99 -1.22
CA ASP A 28 -11.18 -11.99 -0.01
C ASP A 28 -10.45 -10.63 0.15
N PRO A 29 -10.86 -9.78 1.11
CA PRO A 29 -10.48 -8.36 1.17
C PRO A 29 -9.08 -8.13 1.76
N GLN A 30 -8.05 -8.65 1.09
CA GLN A 30 -6.66 -8.50 1.50
C GLN A 30 -5.92 -7.55 0.56
N ALA A 31 -5.17 -6.61 1.13
CA ALA A 31 -4.38 -5.66 0.38
C ALA A 31 -3.16 -5.19 1.17
N VAL A 32 -2.17 -4.65 0.46
CA VAL A 32 -0.97 -4.04 1.03
C VAL A 32 -0.97 -2.54 0.75
N LEU A 33 -0.92 -1.73 1.80
CA LEU A 33 -0.77 -0.28 1.71
C LEU A 33 0.70 0.09 1.44
N LEU A 34 0.95 0.84 0.37
CA LEU A 34 2.25 1.43 0.09
C LEU A 34 2.46 2.68 0.98
N ARG A 35 3.40 2.60 1.93
CA ARG A 35 3.59 3.63 2.97
C ARG A 35 4.73 4.61 2.72
N GLY A 36 5.54 4.38 1.71
CA GLY A 36 6.68 5.23 1.37
C GLY A 36 7.66 4.55 0.43
N SER A 37 8.68 5.31 0.06
CA SER A 37 9.83 4.90 -0.75
C SER A 37 11.12 5.27 -0.02
N LYS A 38 12.27 5.08 -0.68
CA LYS A 38 13.57 5.51 -0.15
C LYS A 38 13.64 7.02 0.12
N GLN A 39 12.94 7.82 -0.67
CA GLN A 39 12.99 9.29 -0.62
C GLN A 39 11.76 9.89 0.08
N VAL A 40 10.64 9.18 0.07
CA VAL A 40 9.36 9.71 0.57
C VAL A 40 8.81 8.85 1.69
N TYR A 41 8.56 9.47 2.84
CA TYR A 41 7.97 8.81 4.00
C TYR A 41 6.51 9.27 4.16
N GLY A 42 5.59 8.31 4.19
CA GLY A 42 4.16 8.55 4.41
C GLY A 42 3.33 8.22 3.17
N PRO A 43 2.20 7.49 3.32
CA PRO A 43 1.42 6.99 2.19
C PRO A 43 0.81 8.13 1.35
N GLY A 44 0.27 9.17 1.99
CA GLY A 44 -0.30 10.32 1.29
C GLY A 44 0.74 11.28 0.67
N ARG A 45 2.01 11.18 1.06
CA ARG A 45 3.12 11.90 0.39
C ARG A 45 3.62 11.11 -0.82
N LEU A 46 3.65 9.78 -0.71
CA LEU A 46 4.04 8.90 -1.81
C LEU A 46 3.15 9.10 -3.04
N THR A 47 1.83 9.12 -2.84
CA THR A 47 0.87 9.33 -3.95
C THR A 47 1.02 10.71 -4.58
N LYS A 48 1.27 11.76 -3.79
CA LYS A 48 1.56 13.10 -4.30
C LYS A 48 2.84 13.15 -5.14
N GLU A 49 3.92 12.54 -4.66
CA GLU A 49 5.20 12.51 -5.38
C GLU A 49 5.07 11.79 -6.72
N LEU A 50 4.30 10.70 -6.75
CA LEU A 50 4.07 9.90 -7.95
C LEU A 50 2.97 10.46 -8.87
N CYS A 51 2.35 11.60 -8.52
CA CYS A 51 1.19 12.15 -9.24
C CYS A 51 0.03 11.15 -9.40
N ILE A 52 -0.20 10.30 -8.38
CA ILE A 52 -1.28 9.31 -8.35
C ILE A 52 -2.46 9.86 -7.54
N ASP A 53 -3.66 9.72 -8.10
CA ASP A 53 -4.91 10.13 -7.48
C ASP A 53 -6.00 9.04 -7.59
N GLY A 54 -7.26 9.42 -7.31
CA GLY A 54 -8.40 8.51 -7.35
C GLY A 54 -8.70 7.91 -8.72
N SER A 55 -8.18 8.48 -9.81
CA SER A 55 -8.37 7.96 -11.18
C SER A 55 -7.65 6.62 -11.43
N PHE A 56 -6.81 6.19 -10.48
CA PHE A 56 -6.15 4.88 -10.49
C PHE A 56 -6.93 3.81 -9.72
N TYR A 57 -8.10 4.14 -9.15
CA TYR A 57 -8.93 3.14 -8.48
C TYR A 57 -9.36 2.04 -9.47
N GLY A 58 -9.09 0.78 -9.13
CA GLY A 58 -9.43 -0.36 -9.97
C GLY A 58 -8.50 -0.58 -11.16
N GLU A 59 -7.37 0.13 -11.23
CA GLU A 59 -6.35 -0.09 -12.25
C GLU A 59 -5.71 -1.49 -12.06
N ASP A 60 -5.59 -2.26 -13.13
CA ASP A 60 -4.96 -3.58 -13.12
C ASP A 60 -3.46 -3.47 -13.41
N LEU A 61 -2.61 -3.79 -12.43
CA LEU A 61 -1.16 -3.71 -12.56
C LEU A 61 -0.56 -4.73 -13.55
N HIS A 62 -1.33 -5.72 -14.02
CA HIS A 62 -0.87 -6.66 -15.03
C HIS A 62 -0.88 -6.08 -16.44
N SER A 63 -1.81 -5.17 -16.73
CA SER A 63 -2.04 -4.62 -18.09
C SER A 63 -1.92 -3.10 -18.17
N SER A 64 -1.81 -2.41 -17.04
CA SER A 64 -1.74 -0.96 -16.98
C SER A 64 -0.49 -0.41 -17.69
N GLU A 65 -0.71 0.58 -18.56
CA GLU A 65 0.34 1.36 -19.21
C GLU A 65 0.73 2.61 -18.40
N ARG A 66 -0.05 2.96 -17.36
CA ARG A 66 0.11 4.17 -16.56
C ARG A 66 1.03 3.96 -15.35
N ILE A 67 1.00 2.76 -14.80
CA ILE A 67 1.72 2.35 -13.57
C ILE A 67 1.97 0.84 -13.57
N TRP A 68 3.16 0.45 -13.09
CA TRP A 68 3.55 -0.95 -12.94
C TRP A 68 4.53 -1.11 -11.77
N ILE A 69 4.80 -2.35 -11.37
CA ILE A 69 5.79 -2.68 -10.34
C ILE A 69 6.93 -3.45 -10.98
N GLU A 70 8.16 -2.98 -10.78
CA GLU A 70 9.37 -3.69 -11.19
C GLU A 70 10.08 -4.32 -10.00
N GLY A 71 10.32 -5.62 -10.09
CA GLY A 71 11.11 -6.35 -9.12
C GLY A 71 12.61 -6.24 -9.43
N LYS A 72 13.42 -6.07 -8.38
CA LYS A 72 14.85 -6.41 -8.42
C LYS A 72 15.09 -7.64 -7.56
N ASN A 73 15.84 -8.60 -8.07
CA ASN A 73 16.13 -9.84 -7.36
C ASN A 73 17.26 -9.62 -6.34
N GLU A 74 17.02 -8.75 -5.35
CA GLU A 74 17.99 -8.33 -4.36
C GLU A 74 17.52 -8.67 -2.94
N LYS A 75 18.40 -9.30 -2.16
CA LYS A 75 18.12 -9.55 -0.74
C LYS A 75 18.27 -8.25 0.04
N ARG A 76 17.21 -7.82 0.71
CA ARG A 76 17.20 -6.66 1.61
C ARG A 76 16.86 -7.12 3.02
N ARG A 77 17.42 -6.44 4.03
CA ARG A 77 17.03 -6.65 5.42
C ARG A 77 15.69 -5.95 5.67
N ILE A 78 14.70 -6.70 6.15
CA ILE A 78 13.34 -6.22 6.39
C ILE A 78 13.09 -6.25 7.90
N GLY A 79 12.67 -5.11 8.45
CA GLY A 79 12.13 -4.99 9.79
C GLY A 79 10.61 -5.07 9.78
N THR A 80 10.03 -5.42 10.92
CA THR A 80 8.58 -5.49 11.13
C THR A 80 8.17 -4.72 12.38
N GLY A 81 6.92 -4.26 12.41
CA GLY A 81 6.35 -3.64 13.61
C GLY A 81 4.86 -3.35 13.48
N PRO A 82 4.25 -2.78 14.53
CA PRO A 82 2.85 -2.37 14.53
C PRO A 82 2.53 -1.42 13.36
N ARG A 83 1.30 -1.52 12.84
CA ARG A 83 0.79 -0.59 11.81
C ARG A 83 0.53 0.77 12.44
N ILE A 84 0.65 1.83 11.64
CA ILE A 84 0.47 3.21 12.10
C ILE A 84 -0.95 3.68 11.79
N GLY A 85 -1.59 4.32 12.79
CA GLY A 85 -2.90 4.97 12.64
C GLY A 85 -4.09 4.02 12.79
N ILE A 86 -3.92 2.91 13.52
CA ILE A 86 -4.95 1.88 13.71
C ILE A 86 -5.27 1.61 15.18
N GLU A 87 -5.14 2.62 16.05
CA GLU A 87 -5.45 2.49 17.49
C GLU A 87 -6.89 2.00 17.75
N TYR A 88 -7.80 2.29 16.82
CA TYR A 88 -9.19 1.85 16.85
C TYR A 88 -9.40 0.35 16.56
N ALA A 89 -8.37 -0.36 16.08
CA ALA A 89 -8.50 -1.76 15.62
C ALA A 89 -8.56 -2.80 16.75
N GLY A 90 -8.57 -2.36 18.01
CA GLY A 90 -8.53 -3.24 19.18
C GLY A 90 -7.12 -3.77 19.47
N ASP A 91 -6.94 -4.28 20.69
CA ASP A 91 -5.62 -4.58 21.24
C ASP A 91 -4.86 -5.66 20.49
N TYR A 92 -5.56 -6.67 19.96
CA TYR A 92 -4.91 -7.68 19.15
C TYR A 92 -4.36 -7.04 17.86
N TRP A 93 -5.23 -6.46 17.02
CA TRP A 93 -4.88 -6.02 15.68
C TRP A 93 -3.92 -4.84 15.63
N LYS A 94 -3.97 -3.94 16.63
CA LYS A 94 -3.05 -2.80 16.70
C LYS A 94 -1.60 -3.24 16.96
N ASN A 95 -1.40 -4.36 17.65
CA ASN A 95 -0.08 -4.86 18.04
C ASN A 95 0.53 -5.87 17.05
N VAL A 96 -0.25 -6.40 16.09
CA VAL A 96 0.28 -7.34 15.08
C VAL A 96 1.36 -6.66 14.22
N PRO A 97 2.54 -7.31 14.00
CA PRO A 97 3.67 -6.71 13.31
C PRO A 97 3.53 -6.71 11.78
N TRP A 98 2.40 -6.20 11.27
CA TRP A 98 2.05 -6.13 9.84
C TRP A 98 2.42 -4.81 9.17
N ARG A 99 3.50 -4.17 9.63
CA ARG A 99 4.18 -3.09 8.91
C ARG A 99 5.60 -3.51 8.61
N PHE A 100 5.93 -3.60 7.33
CA PHE A 100 7.24 -4.00 6.84
C PHE A 100 8.01 -2.77 6.36
N TYR A 101 9.31 -2.70 6.64
CA TYR A 101 10.17 -1.60 6.23
C TYR A 101 11.62 -2.05 6.04
N LEU A 102 12.36 -1.37 5.18
CA LEU A 102 13.78 -1.65 4.94
C LEU A 102 14.60 -1.20 6.15
N LEU A 103 15.46 -2.09 6.65
CA LEU A 103 16.49 -1.74 7.62
C LEU A 103 17.67 -1.08 6.90
N LYS A 104 18.27 -0.09 7.55
CA LYS A 104 19.53 0.51 7.10
C LYS A 104 20.69 -0.46 7.31
#